data_AF-A0A830FS19-F1
#
_entry.id   AF-A0A830FS19-F1
#
_cell.length_a   1.000
_cell.length_b   1.000
_cell.length_c   1.000
_cell.angle_alpha   90.00
_cell.angle_beta   90.00
_cell.angle_gamma   90.00
#
_symmetry.space_group_name_H-M   'P 1'
#
loop_
_entity.id
_entity.type
_entity.pdbx_description
1 polymer ?
#
loop_
_entity_poly.entity_id
_entity_poly.type
_entity_poly.pdbx_seq_one_letter_code
_entity_poly.pdbx_strand_id
1 'polypeptide(L)'
;MSDSSDGGGGPPEEQSDYIEETSIEIVKNGRQLALEVAVTDEIEPSSVSIITESGREFSSDYFSSGETRTRLSLTEGEDSNEPLPRGQHTLYLRGDDVETKLPLELGTTFELEEVVPGTEYEEVGDDSLGVVLRNVGQRTGAAVRTIVNGENKDSDPFAPIKPDETGIVEFKFLLNNRVANCAKVEETTERAEKLTVEFLWSNPVVLTQTISYDNSKGCKKSLAGTPEEITEKSTETET
;
A
#
# COMPACT_ATOMS: atom_id res chain seq x y z
N MET A 1 -35.96 14.40 -4.95
CA MET A 1 -35.70 14.77 -6.34
C MET A 1 -34.55 15.76 -6.28
N SER A 2 -33.29 15.41 -6.52
CA SER A 2 -32.67 14.18 -7.03
C SER A 2 -31.20 14.20 -6.54
N ASP A 3 -30.68 13.07 -6.06
CA ASP A 3 -29.57 12.29 -6.65
C ASP A 3 -28.19 12.96 -6.55
N SER A 4 -27.34 12.53 -5.61
CA SER A 4 -26.39 11.40 -5.72
C SER A 4 -25.10 11.87 -6.40
N SER A 5 -24.08 12.17 -5.58
CA SER A 5 -22.71 12.42 -6.01
C SER A 5 -21.85 11.30 -5.43
N ASP A 6 -21.77 10.18 -6.16
CA ASP A 6 -20.69 9.21 -5.98
C ASP A 6 -19.44 9.82 -6.61
N GLY A 7 -18.56 10.33 -5.74
CA GLY A 7 -17.25 10.86 -6.11
C GLY A 7 -16.29 9.72 -6.43
N GLY A 8 -16.47 9.08 -7.59
CA GLY A 8 -15.46 8.20 -8.17
C GLY A 8 -14.25 9.03 -8.58
N GLY A 9 -13.07 8.60 -8.16
CA GLY A 9 -11.78 9.14 -8.61
C GLY A 9 -11.58 8.87 -10.09
N GLY A 10 -12.22 9.69 -10.91
CA GLY A 10 -12.21 9.55 -12.36
C GLY A 10 -10.81 9.79 -12.94
N PRO A 11 -10.51 9.18 -14.09
CA PRO A 11 -9.30 9.49 -14.85
C PRO A 11 -9.16 11.02 -15.11
N PRO A 12 -7.94 11.54 -15.32
CA PRO A 12 -7.71 12.88 -15.88
C PRO A 12 -8.58 13.13 -17.12
N GLU A 13 -8.94 14.37 -17.44
CA GLU A 13 -9.86 14.68 -18.56
C GLU A 13 -9.44 14.02 -19.89
N GLU A 14 -8.14 14.03 -20.25
CA GLU A 14 -7.64 13.35 -21.46
C GLU A 14 -7.67 11.81 -21.38
N GLN A 15 -7.69 11.24 -20.17
CA GLN A 15 -7.88 9.81 -19.96
C GLN A 15 -9.36 9.42 -19.98
N SER A 16 -10.26 10.29 -19.53
CA SER A 16 -11.71 10.05 -19.46
C SER A 16 -12.34 9.79 -20.84
N ASP A 17 -11.69 10.23 -21.91
CA ASP A 17 -12.08 9.91 -23.29
C ASP A 17 -11.90 8.41 -23.62
N TYR A 18 -11.01 7.71 -22.90
CA TYR A 18 -10.62 6.32 -23.20
C TYR A 18 -10.89 5.35 -22.05
N ILE A 19 -10.82 5.82 -20.80
CA ILE A 19 -10.91 5.04 -19.58
C ILE A 19 -12.15 5.50 -18.83
N GLU A 20 -13.03 4.56 -18.52
CA GLU A 20 -14.15 4.80 -17.61
C GLU A 20 -13.67 4.67 -16.16
N GLU A 21 -12.91 3.61 -15.87
CA GLU A 21 -12.49 3.27 -14.51
C GLU A 21 -11.17 2.49 -14.50
N THR A 22 -10.35 2.72 -13.47
CA THR A 22 -9.24 1.81 -13.12
C THR A 22 -9.28 1.48 -11.64
N SER A 23 -9.22 0.20 -11.29
CA SER A 23 -9.22 -0.26 -9.90
C SER A 23 -8.14 -1.33 -9.66
N ILE A 24 -7.64 -1.41 -8.43
CA ILE A 24 -6.64 -2.40 -8.04
C ILE A 24 -7.32 -3.49 -7.20
N GLU A 25 -7.28 -4.72 -7.73
CA GLU A 25 -8.06 -5.85 -7.28
C GLU A 25 -7.29 -6.94 -6.51
N ILE A 26 -8.06 -7.54 -5.60
CA ILE A 26 -7.90 -8.71 -4.71
C ILE A 26 -7.81 -10.11 -5.33
N VAL A 27 -6.75 -10.52 -6.03
CA VAL A 27 -6.87 -11.69 -6.93
C VAL A 27 -6.75 -13.07 -6.27
N LYS A 28 -5.69 -13.32 -5.50
CA LYS A 28 -5.36 -14.67 -4.95
C LYS A 28 -5.00 -14.58 -3.48
N ASN A 29 -5.88 -15.02 -2.59
CA ASN A 29 -5.62 -15.14 -1.13
C ASN A 29 -4.94 -13.89 -0.51
N GLY A 30 -5.19 -12.69 -1.04
CA GLY A 30 -4.55 -11.44 -0.58
C GLY A 30 -3.11 -11.19 -1.06
N ARG A 31 -2.53 -12.07 -1.88
CA ARG A 31 -1.08 -12.05 -2.22
C ARG A 31 -0.72 -11.57 -3.62
N GLN A 32 -1.71 -11.34 -4.49
CA GLN A 32 -1.51 -10.83 -5.84
C GLN A 32 -2.48 -9.69 -6.08
N LEU A 33 -1.96 -8.60 -6.66
CA LEU A 33 -2.74 -7.46 -7.10
C LEU A 33 -2.83 -7.45 -8.62
N ALA A 34 -3.93 -6.93 -9.12
CA ALA A 34 -4.11 -6.73 -10.55
C ALA A 34 -4.83 -5.41 -10.79
N LEU A 35 -4.55 -4.80 -11.93
CA LEU A 35 -5.23 -3.60 -12.38
C LEU A 35 -6.39 -4.03 -13.27
N GLU A 36 -7.61 -3.78 -12.80
CA GLU A 36 -8.78 -3.80 -13.67
C GLU A 36 -8.84 -2.48 -14.44
N VAL A 37 -9.06 -2.59 -15.75
CA VAL A 37 -9.17 -1.46 -16.65
C VAL A 37 -10.52 -1.56 -17.36
N ALA A 38 -11.38 -0.56 -17.15
CA ALA A 38 -12.61 -0.38 -17.89
C ALA A 38 -12.44 0.78 -18.88
N VAL A 39 -12.70 0.51 -20.16
CA VAL A 39 -12.64 1.49 -21.24
C VAL A 39 -14.03 2.02 -21.56
N THR A 40 -14.10 3.20 -22.18
CA THR A 40 -15.37 3.76 -22.63
C THR A 40 -15.96 2.93 -23.77
N ASP A 41 -17.30 2.90 -23.87
CA ASP A 41 -18.02 2.24 -24.99
C ASP A 41 -17.76 2.93 -26.36
N GLU A 42 -17.08 4.08 -26.35
CA GLU A 42 -16.77 4.87 -27.55
C GLU A 42 -15.52 4.36 -28.29
N ILE A 43 -14.72 3.52 -27.64
CA ILE A 43 -13.50 2.94 -28.21
C ILE A 43 -13.57 1.41 -28.23
N GLU A 44 -12.93 0.81 -29.24
CA GLU A 44 -12.83 -0.65 -29.37
C GLU A 44 -11.35 -1.09 -29.42
N PRO A 45 -10.62 -1.00 -28.29
CA PRO A 45 -9.25 -1.52 -28.24
C PRO A 45 -9.26 -3.04 -28.33
N SER A 46 -8.29 -3.59 -29.06
CA SER A 46 -8.02 -5.03 -29.09
C SER A 46 -7.12 -5.48 -27.93
N SER A 47 -6.31 -4.58 -27.39
CA SER A 47 -5.40 -4.88 -26.28
C SER A 47 -5.04 -3.66 -25.44
N VAL A 48 -4.60 -3.95 -24.21
CA VAL A 48 -4.00 -2.97 -23.30
C VAL A 48 -2.71 -3.53 -22.73
N SER A 49 -1.72 -2.68 -22.50
CA SER A 49 -0.51 -3.08 -21.79
C SER A 49 0.02 -2.02 -20.84
N ILE A 50 0.71 -2.47 -19.79
CA ILE A 50 1.47 -1.61 -18.88
C ILE A 50 2.89 -1.48 -19.42
N ILE A 51 3.29 -0.27 -19.73
CA ILE A 51 4.66 0.09 -20.08
C ILE A 51 5.32 0.75 -18.88
N THR A 52 6.44 0.20 -18.43
CA THR A 52 7.25 0.78 -17.35
C THR A 52 7.95 2.06 -17.79
N GLU A 53 8.44 2.83 -16.82
CA GLU A 53 9.30 4.01 -17.07
C GLU A 53 10.49 3.72 -18.00
N SER A 54 11.02 2.50 -17.96
CA SER A 54 12.12 2.05 -18.83
C SER A 54 11.71 1.82 -20.29
N GLY A 55 10.43 1.92 -20.63
CA GLY A 55 9.87 1.61 -21.95
C GLY A 55 9.60 0.12 -22.18
N ARG A 56 9.83 -0.73 -21.17
CA ARG A 56 9.54 -2.17 -21.22
C ARG A 56 8.06 -2.44 -20.99
N GLU A 57 7.45 -3.30 -21.80
CA GLU A 57 6.13 -3.89 -21.53
C GLU A 57 6.23 -4.87 -20.34
N PHE A 58 5.43 -4.63 -19.30
CA PHE A 58 5.41 -5.42 -18.07
C PHE A 58 4.31 -6.49 -18.10
N SER A 59 3.09 -6.09 -18.47
CA SER A 59 1.92 -6.95 -18.59
C SER A 59 1.08 -6.47 -19.76
N SER A 60 0.46 -7.40 -20.47
CA SER A 60 -0.51 -7.13 -21.52
C SER A 60 -1.70 -8.08 -21.39
N ASP A 61 -2.88 -7.59 -21.79
CA ASP A 61 -4.08 -8.40 -21.92
C ASP A 61 -4.90 -7.92 -23.12
N TYR A 62 -5.85 -8.74 -23.54
CA TYR A 62 -6.71 -8.52 -24.69
C TYR A 62 -8.15 -8.33 -24.25
N PHE A 63 -8.88 -7.52 -25.01
CA PHE A 63 -10.33 -7.41 -24.85
C PHE A 63 -10.98 -8.49 -25.73
N SER A 64 -11.92 -9.25 -25.18
CA SER A 64 -12.76 -10.09 -26.02
C SER A 64 -13.72 -9.22 -26.83
N SER A 65 -14.25 -9.76 -27.93
CA SER A 65 -15.22 -9.03 -28.75
C SER A 65 -16.43 -8.59 -27.93
N GLY A 66 -16.64 -7.27 -27.85
CA GLY A 66 -17.74 -6.65 -27.09
C GLY A 66 -17.50 -6.49 -25.59
N GLU A 67 -16.30 -6.80 -25.08
CA GLU A 67 -15.92 -6.52 -23.70
C GLU A 67 -15.22 -5.16 -23.59
N THR A 68 -15.62 -4.37 -22.58
CA THR A 68 -15.00 -3.08 -22.25
C THR A 68 -14.13 -3.15 -21.01
N ARG A 69 -13.92 -4.34 -20.45
CA ARG A 69 -13.18 -4.53 -19.20
C ARG A 69 -12.20 -5.68 -19.33
N THR A 70 -10.98 -5.47 -18.87
CA THR A 70 -9.92 -6.48 -18.87
C THR A 70 -9.01 -6.28 -17.66
N ARG A 71 -8.04 -7.17 -17.46
CA ARG A 71 -7.29 -7.23 -16.20
C ARG A 71 -5.80 -7.52 -16.39
N LEU A 72 -4.99 -6.56 -16.00
CA LEU A 72 -3.53 -6.63 -16.09
C LEU A 72 -2.93 -7.10 -14.77
N SER A 73 -1.95 -8.01 -14.84
CA SER A 73 -1.21 -8.44 -13.66
C SER A 73 -0.29 -7.31 -13.19
N LEU A 74 -0.28 -7.02 -11.89
CA LEU A 74 0.69 -6.12 -11.25
C LEU A 74 1.87 -6.87 -10.64
N THR A 75 1.98 -8.17 -10.95
CA THR A 75 3.09 -9.05 -10.56
C THR A 75 3.59 -9.85 -11.77
N GLU A 76 4.90 -9.89 -11.97
CA GLU A 76 5.55 -10.62 -13.05
C GLU A 76 5.86 -12.07 -12.64
N GLY A 77 5.59 -12.99 -13.57
CA GLY A 77 5.92 -14.41 -13.50
C GLY A 77 5.06 -15.18 -12.49
N GLU A 78 4.52 -16.33 -12.91
CA GLU A 78 3.77 -17.22 -12.00
C GLU A 78 4.65 -17.70 -10.83
N ASP A 79 5.96 -17.78 -11.03
CA ASP A 79 6.95 -18.24 -10.06
C ASP A 79 7.65 -17.11 -9.28
N SER A 80 7.98 -15.98 -9.93
CA SER A 80 8.73 -14.87 -9.30
C SER A 80 7.89 -14.00 -8.37
N ASN A 81 6.61 -13.80 -8.68
CA ASN A 81 5.71 -12.90 -7.95
C ASN A 81 6.33 -11.49 -7.72
N GLU A 82 7.16 -11.04 -8.65
CA GLU A 82 7.87 -9.76 -8.52
C GLU A 82 6.89 -8.64 -8.87
N PRO A 83 6.63 -7.68 -7.97
CA PRO A 83 5.65 -6.63 -8.23
C PRO A 83 6.16 -5.68 -9.31
N LEU A 84 5.22 -5.04 -10.03
CA LEU A 84 5.53 -3.91 -10.90
C LEU A 84 6.34 -2.87 -10.11
N PRO A 85 7.51 -2.43 -10.59
CA PRO A 85 8.37 -1.53 -9.84
C PRO A 85 7.70 -0.17 -9.61
N ARG A 86 8.22 0.60 -8.65
CA ARG A 86 7.86 2.01 -8.48
C ARG A 86 8.35 2.82 -9.67
N GLY A 87 7.58 3.82 -10.08
CA GLY A 87 7.95 4.72 -11.16
C GLY A 87 6.72 5.25 -11.88
N GLN A 88 6.98 6.04 -12.93
CA GLN A 88 5.93 6.49 -13.84
C GLN A 88 5.66 5.39 -14.85
N HIS A 89 4.41 4.91 -14.87
CA HIS A 89 3.98 3.87 -15.81
C HIS A 89 3.02 4.46 -16.84
N THR A 90 2.75 3.70 -17.89
CA THR A 90 1.82 4.09 -18.95
C THR A 90 0.92 2.92 -19.30
N LEU A 91 -0.38 3.17 -19.41
CA LEU A 91 -1.31 2.28 -20.10
C LEU A 91 -1.23 2.56 -21.60
N TYR A 92 -0.97 1.53 -22.38
CA TYR A 92 -0.93 1.61 -23.84
C TYR A 92 -2.09 0.81 -24.43
N LEU A 93 -3.08 1.51 -24.97
CA LEU A 93 -4.25 0.93 -25.63
C LEU A 93 -3.98 0.82 -27.12
N ARG A 94 -4.31 -0.33 -27.71
CA ARG A 94 -4.16 -0.61 -29.14
C ARG A 94 -5.40 -1.30 -29.69
N GLY A 95 -5.78 -0.97 -30.91
CA GLY A 95 -6.86 -1.55 -31.71
C GLY A 95 -6.79 -1.03 -33.14
N ASP A 96 -7.75 -1.40 -33.97
CA ASP A 96 -7.74 -1.04 -35.40
C ASP A 96 -7.86 0.49 -35.59
N ASP A 97 -8.63 1.16 -34.73
CA ASP A 97 -8.87 2.61 -34.77
C ASP A 97 -8.41 3.35 -33.49
N VAL A 98 -7.67 2.66 -32.61
CA VAL A 98 -7.17 3.26 -31.36
C VAL A 98 -5.70 2.91 -31.12
N GLU A 99 -4.88 3.93 -30.91
CA GLU A 99 -3.48 3.77 -30.49
C GLU A 99 -3.12 4.94 -29.57
N THR A 100 -3.18 4.73 -28.25
CA THR A 100 -2.99 5.83 -27.29
C THR A 100 -2.22 5.39 -26.04
N LYS A 101 -1.52 6.35 -25.44
CA LYS A 101 -0.70 6.18 -24.24
C LYS A 101 -1.21 7.10 -23.15
N LEU A 102 -1.58 6.51 -22.02
CA LEU A 102 -2.16 7.21 -20.88
C LEU A 102 -1.28 7.02 -19.65
N PRO A 103 -1.01 8.07 -18.85
CA PRO A 103 -0.23 7.91 -17.62
C PRO A 103 -0.92 6.93 -16.65
N LEU A 104 -0.16 6.06 -16.00
CA LEU A 104 -0.69 5.11 -15.02
C LEU A 104 -0.13 5.42 -13.64
N GLU A 105 -1.00 5.89 -12.76
CA GLU A 105 -0.71 6.13 -11.35
C GLU A 105 -1.25 4.96 -10.51
N LEU A 106 -0.37 4.31 -9.74
CA LEU A 106 -0.74 3.17 -8.88
C LEU A 106 -0.61 3.48 -7.39
N GLY A 107 0.08 4.57 -7.05
CA GLY A 107 0.26 5.00 -5.68
C GLY A 107 -1.06 5.50 -5.07
N THR A 108 -1.15 5.35 -3.76
CA THR A 108 -2.15 6.00 -2.89
C THR A 108 -1.48 6.72 -1.73
N THR A 109 -2.26 7.38 -0.87
CA THR A 109 -1.79 8.09 0.32
C THR A 109 -2.32 7.42 1.57
N PHE A 110 -1.47 7.30 2.58
CA PHE A 110 -1.81 6.72 3.88
C PHE A 110 -1.60 7.75 4.99
N GLU A 111 -2.48 7.71 5.98
CA GLU A 111 -2.32 8.44 7.24
C GLU A 111 -2.20 7.47 8.41
N LEU A 112 -1.33 7.81 9.37
CA LEU A 112 -1.26 7.11 10.65
C LEU A 112 -2.47 7.47 11.50
N GLU A 113 -3.25 6.47 11.91
CA GLU A 113 -4.34 6.66 12.88
C GLU A 113 -3.83 6.45 14.30
N GLU A 114 -3.24 5.28 14.57
CA GLU A 114 -2.74 4.94 15.90
C GLU A 114 -1.70 3.81 15.88
N VAL A 115 -1.11 3.57 17.06
CA VAL A 115 -0.18 2.47 17.32
C VAL A 115 -0.67 1.72 18.54
N VAL A 116 -0.98 0.44 18.37
CA VAL A 116 -1.65 -0.40 19.37
C VAL A 116 -0.78 -1.59 19.78
N PRO A 117 -0.74 -1.98 21.07
CA PRO A 117 -0.12 -3.22 21.48
C PRO A 117 -1.03 -4.39 21.10
N GLY A 118 -0.46 -5.53 20.71
CA GLY A 118 -1.27 -6.69 20.32
C GLY A 118 -2.19 -7.23 21.40
N THR A 119 -1.83 -7.04 22.67
CA THR A 119 -2.71 -7.39 23.81
C THR A 119 -4.05 -6.66 23.84
N GLU A 120 -4.20 -5.57 23.07
CA GLU A 120 -5.42 -4.77 23.00
C GLU A 120 -6.16 -4.94 21.66
N TYR A 121 -5.62 -5.72 20.72
CA TYR A 121 -6.18 -5.84 19.37
C TYR A 121 -6.13 -7.29 18.85
N GLU A 122 -7.31 -7.92 18.68
CA GLU A 122 -7.41 -9.36 18.37
C GLU A 122 -6.74 -9.78 17.05
N GLU A 123 -6.61 -8.85 16.10
CA GLU A 123 -5.96 -9.09 14.80
C GLU A 123 -4.43 -9.03 14.85
N VAL A 124 -3.86 -8.63 16.00
CA VAL A 124 -2.42 -8.48 16.22
C VAL A 124 -1.98 -9.51 17.27
N GLY A 125 -0.88 -10.21 17.04
CA GLY A 125 -0.36 -11.16 18.01
C GLY A 125 -0.05 -10.49 19.35
N ASP A 126 -0.36 -11.14 20.47
CA ASP A 126 -0.19 -10.60 21.84
C ASP A 126 1.20 -9.98 22.11
N ASP A 127 2.24 -10.47 21.43
CA ASP A 127 3.63 -10.04 21.58
C ASP A 127 4.13 -9.13 20.44
N SER A 128 3.20 -8.59 19.66
CA SER A 128 3.44 -7.73 18.51
C SER A 128 2.94 -6.30 18.73
N LEU A 129 3.36 -5.41 17.83
CA LEU A 129 2.86 -4.05 17.74
C LEU A 129 2.08 -3.86 16.44
N GLY A 130 0.86 -3.34 16.51
CA GLY A 130 0.07 -2.96 15.34
C GLY A 130 0.24 -1.47 15.03
N VAL A 131 0.53 -1.14 13.77
CA VAL A 131 0.45 0.23 13.25
C VAL A 131 -0.81 0.32 12.39
N VAL A 132 -1.74 1.17 12.82
CA VAL A 132 -3.06 1.35 12.21
C VAL A 132 -2.98 2.49 11.20
N LEU A 133 -3.31 2.18 9.95
CA LEU A 133 -3.12 3.07 8.80
C LEU A 133 -4.43 3.20 8.04
N ARG A 134 -4.84 4.43 7.76
CA ARG A 134 -5.99 4.71 6.90
C ARG A 134 -5.53 5.04 5.50
N ASN A 135 -6.13 4.40 4.50
CA ASN A 135 -5.96 4.81 3.11
C ASN A 135 -6.88 5.99 2.83
N VAL A 136 -6.28 7.17 2.63
CA VAL A 136 -7.01 8.42 2.33
C VAL A 136 -6.96 8.78 0.85
N GLY A 137 -6.31 7.96 0.02
CA GLY A 137 -6.30 8.13 -1.43
C GLY A 137 -7.37 7.28 -2.12
N GLN A 138 -7.41 7.40 -3.45
CA GLN A 138 -8.47 6.82 -4.27
C GLN A 138 -8.17 5.40 -4.78
N ARG A 139 -7.01 4.83 -4.46
CA ARG A 139 -6.57 3.52 -4.96
C ARG A 139 -6.19 2.57 -3.84
N THR A 140 -6.36 1.28 -4.06
CA THR A 140 -5.84 0.24 -3.15
C THR A 140 -4.32 0.31 -3.10
N GLY A 141 -3.75 0.49 -1.91
CA GLY A 141 -2.31 0.33 -1.68
C GLY A 141 -2.00 -0.99 -0.97
N ALA A 142 -0.72 -1.36 -0.90
CA ALA A 142 -0.30 -2.54 -0.16
C ALA A 142 1.03 -2.32 0.56
N ALA A 143 1.04 -2.60 1.87
CA ALA A 143 2.25 -2.62 2.67
C ALA A 143 3.06 -3.87 2.35
N VAL A 144 4.39 -3.73 2.23
CA VAL A 144 5.30 -4.79 1.78
C VAL A 144 6.47 -5.03 2.71
N ARG A 145 6.75 -4.07 3.60
CA ARG A 145 7.90 -4.14 4.48
C ARG A 145 7.71 -3.32 5.74
N THR A 146 8.15 -3.90 6.85
CA THR A 146 8.32 -3.21 8.13
C THR A 146 9.80 -3.12 8.46
N ILE A 147 10.25 -1.90 8.77
CA ILE A 147 11.65 -1.60 9.10
C ILE A 147 11.69 -0.97 10.49
N VAL A 148 12.64 -1.41 11.31
CA VAL A 148 12.90 -0.84 12.64
C VAL A 148 14.33 -0.37 12.70
N ASN A 149 14.53 0.92 12.96
CA ASN A 149 15.85 1.57 13.00
C ASN A 149 16.73 1.25 11.77
N GLY A 150 16.11 1.16 10.59
CA GLY A 150 16.81 0.85 9.33
C GLY A 150 17.03 -0.64 9.04
N GLU A 151 16.70 -1.54 9.98
CA GLU A 151 16.83 -2.98 9.78
C GLU A 151 15.50 -3.60 9.28
N ASN A 152 15.59 -4.45 8.24
CA ASN A 152 14.46 -5.30 7.84
C ASN A 152 14.18 -6.34 8.92
N LYS A 153 12.92 -6.53 9.30
CA LYS A 153 12.58 -7.43 10.42
C LYS A 153 11.37 -8.34 10.18
N ASP A 154 11.03 -8.59 8.92
CA ASP A 154 9.89 -9.39 8.45
C ASP A 154 8.55 -8.65 8.51
N SER A 155 7.94 -8.51 7.35
CA SER A 155 6.51 -8.24 7.18
C SER A 155 5.89 -9.37 6.39
N ASP A 156 4.57 -9.51 6.50
CA ASP A 156 3.84 -10.30 5.51
C ASP A 156 4.01 -9.66 4.13
N PRO A 157 4.11 -10.47 3.06
CA PRO A 157 4.58 -10.01 1.75
C PRO A 157 3.67 -8.93 1.14
N PHE A 158 2.37 -8.92 1.48
CA PHE A 158 1.41 -7.89 1.05
C PHE A 158 0.26 -7.77 2.06
N ALA A 159 0.03 -6.57 2.59
CA ALA A 159 -1.19 -6.21 3.32
C ALA A 159 -1.94 -5.12 2.55
N PRO A 160 -2.91 -5.48 1.69
CA PRO A 160 -3.66 -4.54 0.89
C PRO A 160 -4.69 -3.76 1.72
N ILE A 161 -4.88 -2.50 1.40
CA ILE A 161 -5.80 -1.59 2.08
C ILE A 161 -6.54 -0.79 0.99
N LYS A 162 -7.86 -0.99 0.87
CA LYS A 162 -8.67 -0.31 -0.15
C LYS A 162 -8.88 1.17 0.19
N PRO A 163 -9.36 2.01 -0.76
CA PRO A 163 -9.73 3.38 -0.47
C PRO A 163 -10.70 3.47 0.71
N ASP A 164 -10.50 4.46 1.57
CA ASP A 164 -11.29 4.73 2.78
C ASP A 164 -11.32 3.62 3.84
N GLU A 165 -10.55 2.53 3.65
CA GLU A 165 -10.39 1.48 4.65
C GLU A 165 -9.18 1.74 5.57
N THR A 166 -9.28 1.21 6.78
CA THR A 166 -8.18 1.12 7.74
C THR A 166 -7.57 -0.28 7.66
N GLY A 167 -6.25 -0.36 7.60
CA GLY A 167 -5.49 -1.60 7.69
C GLY A 167 -4.48 -1.57 8.83
N ILE A 168 -4.07 -2.75 9.30
CA ILE A 168 -3.12 -2.90 10.41
C ILE A 168 -1.88 -3.62 9.91
N VAL A 169 -0.73 -3.00 10.14
CA VAL A 169 0.57 -3.57 9.81
C VAL A 169 1.27 -3.99 11.09
N GLU A 170 1.53 -5.28 11.22
CA GLU A 170 2.08 -5.89 12.42
C GLU A 170 3.63 -5.91 12.43
N PHE A 171 4.21 -5.45 13.53
CA PHE A 171 5.62 -5.59 13.87
C PHE A 171 5.78 -6.71 14.91
N LYS A 172 5.95 -7.96 14.42
CA LYS A 172 5.85 -9.22 15.19
C LYS A 172 6.85 -9.43 16.33
N PHE A 173 7.90 -8.63 16.38
CA PHE A 173 9.05 -8.84 17.28
C PHE A 173 9.26 -7.69 18.27
N LEU A 174 8.59 -6.56 18.09
CA LEU A 174 8.88 -5.35 18.86
C LEU A 174 8.54 -5.53 20.34
N LEU A 175 7.35 -6.05 20.65
CA LEU A 175 6.90 -6.31 22.02
C LEU A 175 7.24 -7.74 22.50
N ASN A 176 7.98 -8.50 21.68
CA ASN A 176 8.32 -9.87 22.01
C ASN A 176 9.39 -9.92 23.12
N ASN A 177 9.01 -10.54 24.23
CA ASN A 177 9.84 -10.67 25.44
C ASN A 177 10.76 -11.91 25.40
N ARG A 178 10.62 -12.79 24.39
CA ARG A 178 11.46 -14.00 24.23
C ARG A 178 12.80 -13.69 23.57
N VAL A 179 12.90 -12.56 22.88
CA VAL A 179 14.16 -12.06 22.30
C VAL A 179 14.87 -11.24 23.38
N ALA A 180 15.91 -11.82 23.99
CA ALA A 180 16.63 -11.31 25.16
C ALA A 180 17.50 -10.06 24.88
N ASN A 181 16.88 -8.98 24.39
CA ASN A 181 17.51 -7.68 24.17
C ASN A 181 16.99 -6.68 25.20
N CYS A 182 17.30 -6.94 26.47
CA CYS A 182 17.00 -6.00 27.54
C CYS A 182 17.93 -4.82 27.49
N ALA A 183 17.39 -3.64 27.79
CA ALA A 183 18.22 -2.53 28.17
C ALA A 183 19.09 -2.98 29.34
N LYS A 184 20.42 -2.83 29.21
CA LYS A 184 21.32 -3.02 30.35
C LYS A 184 20.82 -2.12 31.48
N VAL A 185 21.06 -2.51 32.73
CA VAL A 185 20.58 -1.76 33.93
C VAL A 185 21.03 -0.29 33.93
N GLU A 186 22.06 0.06 33.14
CA GLU A 186 22.61 1.41 32.96
C GLU A 186 22.00 2.19 31.77
N GLU A 187 21.20 1.54 30.91
CA GLU A 187 20.49 2.15 29.80
C GLU A 187 19.10 2.62 30.24
N THR A 188 18.59 3.68 29.62
CA THR A 188 17.24 4.20 29.89
C THR A 188 16.19 3.09 29.75
N THR A 189 15.22 3.06 30.67
CA THR A 189 14.06 2.14 30.65
C THR A 189 13.10 2.44 29.51
N GLU A 190 13.40 3.43 28.66
CA GLU A 190 12.61 3.84 27.51
C GLU A 190 13.54 4.04 26.31
N ARG A 191 13.07 3.63 25.13
CA ARG A 191 13.77 3.81 23.85
C ARG A 191 12.79 4.24 22.78
N ALA A 192 13.17 5.28 22.05
CA ALA A 192 12.47 5.68 20.84
C ALA A 192 12.91 4.77 19.69
N GLU A 193 11.96 4.03 19.13
CA GLU A 193 12.16 3.16 17.98
C GLU A 193 11.61 3.87 16.74
N LYS A 194 12.43 3.98 15.69
CA LYS A 194 11.98 4.48 14.39
C LYS A 194 11.35 3.35 13.60
N LEU A 195 10.05 3.45 13.36
CA LEU A 195 9.28 2.47 12.60
C LEU A 195 9.00 3.02 11.20
N THR A 196 9.20 2.19 10.18
CA THR A 196 8.83 2.51 8.80
C THR A 196 7.98 1.39 8.24
N VAL A 197 6.84 1.76 7.66
CA VAL A 197 6.00 0.89 6.83
C VAL A 197 6.23 1.31 5.38
N GLU A 198 6.82 0.42 4.58
CA GLU A 198 6.99 0.63 3.13
C GLU A 198 5.82 0.00 2.37
N PHE A 199 5.46 0.64 1.27
CA PHE A 199 4.39 0.22 0.37
C PHE A 199 4.92 0.01 -1.05
N LEU A 200 4.18 -0.79 -1.84
CA LEU A 200 4.52 -1.06 -3.24
C LEU A 200 4.74 0.20 -4.06
N TRP A 201 3.73 1.07 -4.14
CA TRP A 201 3.75 2.25 -5.02
C TRP A 201 3.53 3.58 -4.28
N SER A 202 3.35 3.52 -2.96
CA SER A 202 3.06 4.68 -2.11
C SER A 202 4.25 5.10 -1.26
N ASN A 203 4.33 6.38 -0.90
CA ASN A 203 5.35 6.86 0.05
C ASN A 203 5.28 6.08 1.37
N PRO A 204 6.43 5.78 1.99
CA PRO A 204 6.45 5.08 3.26
C PRO A 204 5.87 5.96 4.36
N VAL A 205 5.21 5.33 5.33
CA VAL A 205 4.84 5.99 6.59
C VAL A 205 5.96 5.76 7.58
N VAL A 206 6.47 6.85 8.16
CA VAL A 206 7.58 6.82 9.11
C VAL A 206 7.13 7.45 10.41
N LEU A 207 7.31 6.74 11.51
CA LEU A 207 6.98 7.25 12.84
C LEU A 207 8.05 6.89 13.87
N THR A 208 8.01 7.59 15.00
CA THR A 208 8.75 7.23 16.20
C THR A 208 7.77 6.73 17.24
N GLN A 209 8.03 5.55 17.80
CA GLN A 209 7.28 5.01 18.93
C GLN A 209 8.23 4.76 20.09
N THR A 210 7.89 5.29 21.28
CA THR A 210 8.67 5.00 22.48
C THR A 210 8.22 3.67 23.09
N ILE A 211 9.18 2.80 23.38
CA ILE A 211 9.00 1.50 24.02
C ILE A 211 9.60 1.56 25.42
N SER A 212 8.82 1.17 26.42
CA SER A 212 9.26 1.02 27.80
C SER A 212 9.69 -0.41 28.09
N TYR A 213 10.72 -0.57 28.92
CA TYR A 213 11.36 -1.83 29.29
C TYR A 213 11.30 -2.01 30.82
N ASP A 214 10.51 -2.98 31.27
CA ASP A 214 10.47 -3.39 32.67
C ASP A 214 11.47 -4.53 32.95
N ASN A 215 12.65 -4.12 33.42
CA ASN A 215 13.73 -5.03 33.81
C ASN A 215 13.46 -5.79 35.11
N SER A 216 12.44 -5.44 35.88
CA SER A 216 12.13 -6.11 37.16
C SER A 216 11.45 -7.47 36.99
N LYS A 217 10.81 -7.71 35.83
CA LYS A 217 9.99 -8.91 35.55
C LYS A 217 10.36 -9.56 34.22
N GLY A 218 11.63 -9.92 34.04
CA GLY A 218 12.05 -10.66 32.87
C GLY A 218 11.90 -9.87 31.56
N CYS A 219 12.06 -8.55 31.62
CA CYS A 219 12.20 -7.67 30.46
C CYS A 219 10.94 -7.52 29.63
N LYS A 220 9.85 -7.16 30.32
CA LYS A 220 8.57 -6.92 29.65
C LYS A 220 8.64 -5.58 28.90
N LYS A 221 8.26 -5.60 27.63
CA LYS A 221 8.13 -4.40 26.79
C LYS A 221 6.69 -3.91 26.76
N SER A 222 6.49 -2.60 26.69
CA SER A 222 5.18 -1.97 26.48
C SER A 222 5.33 -0.65 25.74
N LEU A 223 4.22 -0.14 25.20
CA LEU A 223 4.18 1.21 24.66
C LEU A 223 4.33 2.26 25.76
N ALA A 224 5.00 3.36 25.42
CA ALA A 224 5.06 4.56 26.24
C ALA A 224 4.89 5.81 25.35
N GLY A 225 4.12 6.78 25.83
CA GLY A 225 3.81 7.98 25.07
C GLY A 225 2.95 7.73 23.82
N THR A 226 2.66 8.82 23.11
CA THR A 226 1.98 8.79 21.81
C THR A 226 3.02 8.65 20.69
N PRO A 227 2.69 7.95 19.59
CA PRO A 227 3.54 7.93 18.41
C PRO A 227 3.69 9.34 17.83
N GLU A 228 4.87 9.62 17.30
CA GLU A 228 5.14 10.86 16.55
C GLU A 228 5.37 10.49 15.08
N GLU A 229 4.46 10.91 14.20
CA GLU A 229 4.64 10.75 12.76
C GLU A 229 5.74 11.70 12.26
N ILE A 230 6.72 11.15 11.56
CA ILE A 230 7.86 11.88 10.97
C ILE A 230 7.64 12.10 9.46
N THR A 231 6.67 11.41 8.86
CA THR A 231 6.30 11.63 7.45
C THR A 231 5.94 13.10 7.26
N GLU A 232 6.61 13.79 6.33
CA GLU A 232 6.19 15.13 5.93
C GLU A 232 4.78 15.01 5.34
N LYS A 233 3.75 15.42 6.08
CA LYS A 233 2.44 15.67 5.50
C LYS A 233 2.67 16.72 4.41
N SER A 234 2.48 16.33 3.15
CA SER A 234 2.46 17.28 2.05
C SER A 234 1.34 18.26 2.35
N THR A 235 1.70 19.45 2.83
CA THR A 235 0.76 20.52 3.09
C THR A 235 0.04 20.81 1.77
N GLU A 236 -1.28 20.57 1.73
CA GLU A 236 -2.12 21.10 0.66
C GLU A 236 -1.77 22.58 0.51
N THR A 237 -1.31 22.97 -0.68
CA THR A 237 -1.18 24.38 -1.00
C THR A 237 -2.60 24.88 -1.23
N GLU A 238 -3.20 25.46 -0.18
CA GLU A 238 -4.38 26.34 -0.34
C GLU A 238 -4.06 27.32 -1.48
N THR A 239 -4.83 27.24 -2.56
CA THR A 239 -4.78 28.18 -3.68
C THR A 239 -6.07 28.99 -3.72
#